data_AF-A0A9E5CJE6-F1
#
_entry.id   AF-A0A9E5CJE6-F1
#
_cell.length_a   1.000
_cell.length_b   1.000
_cell.length_c   1.000
_cell.angle_alpha   90.00
_cell.angle_beta   90.00
_cell.angle_gamma   90.00
#
_symmetry.space_group_name_H-M   'P 1'
#
loop_
_entity.id
_entity.type
_entity.pdbx_description
1 polymer ?
#
loop_
_entity_poly.entity_id
_entity_poly.type
_entity_poly.pdbx_seq_one_letter_code
_entity_poly.pdbx_strand_id
1 'polypeptide(L)' 'ELFRYLDKLKPGDEIILSTGARDFVYKVTGTRIVEPTEVSVMDPTPRATITLISCYPYLIDTERIVVSGELVDS' A
#
# COMPACT_ATOMS: atom_id res chain seq x y z
N GLU A 1 4.74 0.09 -16.40
CA GLU A 1 4.67 1.09 -15.30
C GLU A 1 4.50 0.36 -13.98
N LEU A 2 5.25 0.77 -12.97
CA LEU A 2 5.21 0.16 -11.63
C LEU A 2 3.91 0.56 -10.91
N PHE A 3 3.34 -0.33 -10.09
CA PHE A 3 2.15 -0.06 -9.26
C PHE A 3 0.88 0.44 -9.98
N ARG A 4 0.76 0.23 -11.29
CA ARG A 4 -0.45 0.58 -12.07
C ARG A 4 -1.74 -0.12 -11.61
N TYR A 5 -1.62 -1.28 -10.97
CA TYR A 5 -2.75 -2.15 -10.63
C TYR A 5 -3.07 -2.21 -9.14
N LEU A 6 -2.63 -1.22 -8.35
CA LEU A 6 -2.96 -1.16 -6.92
C LEU A 6 -4.47 -1.08 -6.66
N ASP A 7 -5.24 -0.55 -7.60
CA ASP A 7 -6.70 -0.48 -7.59
C ASP A 7 -7.38 -1.85 -7.67
N LYS A 8 -6.65 -2.88 -8.11
CA LYS A 8 -7.16 -4.26 -8.21
C LYS A 8 -6.98 -5.07 -6.93
N LEU A 9 -6.13 -4.61 -6.02
CA LEU A 9 -5.88 -5.29 -4.74
C LEU A 9 -7.11 -5.21 -3.85
N LYS A 10 -7.37 -6.30 -3.13
CA LYS A 10 -8.52 -6.45 -2.24
C LYS A 10 -8.06 -6.86 -0.85
N PRO A 11 -8.85 -6.56 0.20
CA PRO A 11 -8.58 -7.06 1.53
C PRO A 11 -8.37 -8.59 1.54
N GLY A 12 -7.26 -9.02 2.13
CA GLY A 12 -6.85 -10.42 2.18
C GLY A 12 -5.77 -10.82 1.15
N ASP A 13 -5.53 -10.02 0.11
CA ASP A 13 -4.43 -10.24 -0.83
C ASP A 13 -3.08 -10.11 -0.11
N GLU A 14 -2.07 -10.85 -0.59
CA GLU A 14 -0.73 -10.87 0.03
C GLU A 14 0.22 -9.89 -0.64
N ILE A 15 1.01 -9.20 0.19
CA ILE A 15 2.15 -8.37 -0.21
C ILE A 15 3.40 -9.00 0.41
N ILE A 16 4.31 -9.49 -0.42
CA ILE A 16 5.56 -10.13 0.02
C ILE A 16 6.70 -9.11 -0.13
N LEU A 17 7.29 -8.72 0.99
CA LEU A 17 8.47 -7.87 1.04
C LEU A 17 9.72 -8.75 1.25
N SER A 18 10.48 -8.94 0.18
CA SER A 18 11.74 -9.68 0.23
C SER A 18 12.91 -8.76 0.61
N THR A 19 13.63 -9.15 1.64
CA THR A 19 14.90 -8.54 2.04
C THR A 19 16.06 -9.50 1.76
N GLY A 20 17.31 -9.06 1.88
CA GLY A 20 18.46 -9.97 1.77
C GLY A 20 18.52 -11.05 2.85
N ALA A 21 17.75 -10.92 3.94
CA ALA A 21 17.73 -11.87 5.04
C ALA A 21 16.52 -12.82 5.01
N ARG A 22 15.33 -12.28 4.76
CA ARG A 22 14.06 -13.02 4.79
C ARG A 22 12.93 -12.28 4.08
N ASP A 23 11.83 -12.99 3.87
CA ASP A 23 10.57 -12.45 3.36
C ASP A 23 9.64 -12.07 4.52
N PHE A 24 8.85 -11.02 4.30
CA PHE A 24 7.80 -10.60 5.21
C PHE A 24 6.47 -10.60 4.45
N VAL A 25 5.48 -11.33 4.95
CA VAL A 25 4.16 -11.43 4.32
C VAL A 25 3.20 -10.49 5.04
N TYR A 26 2.64 -9.55 4.30
CA TYR A 26 1.59 -8.66 4.74
C TYR A 26 0.27 -9.04 4.05
N LYS A 27 -0.87 -8.84 4.71
CA LYS A 27 -2.19 -8.92 4.08
C LYS A 27 -2.79 -7.55 3.91
N VAL A 28 -3.29 -7.26 2.72
CA VAL A 28 -4.02 -6.03 2.41
C VAL A 28 -5.21 -5.90 3.37
N THR A 29 -5.34 -4.74 4.00
CA THR A 29 -6.45 -4.39 4.88
C THR A 29 -7.43 -3.44 4.22
N GLY A 30 -6.98 -2.64 3.24
CA GLY A 30 -7.86 -1.78 2.46
C GLY A 30 -7.13 -0.82 1.53
N THR A 31 -7.94 -0.07 0.78
CA THR A 31 -7.51 0.91 -0.21
C THR A 31 -8.24 2.23 0.02
N ARG A 32 -7.55 3.35 -0.12
CA ARG A 32 -8.12 4.70 -0.08
C ARG A 32 -7.62 5.53 -1.26
N ILE A 33 -8.47 6.42 -1.76
CA ILE A 33 -8.07 7.52 -2.64
C ILE A 33 -8.00 8.78 -1.76
N VAL A 34 -6.88 9.49 -1.83
CA VAL A 34 -6.60 10.65 -0.99
C VAL A 34 -6.06 11.82 -1.80
N GLU A 35 -6.17 13.02 -1.24
CA GLU A 35 -5.53 14.21 -1.78
C GLU A 35 -3.99 14.06 -1.76
N PRO A 36 -3.26 14.63 -2.74
CA PRO A 36 -1.79 14.56 -2.75
C PRO A 36 -1.12 15.19 -1.52
N THR A 37 -1.85 16.03 -0.79
CA THR A 37 -1.40 16.71 0.43
C THR A 37 -1.67 15.92 1.71
N GLU A 38 -2.39 14.80 1.65
CA GLU A 38 -2.70 13.95 2.81
C GLU A 38 -1.48 13.09 3.20
N VAL A 39 -0.46 13.73 3.77
CA VAL A 39 0.81 13.07 4.15
C VAL A 39 0.67 12.13 5.35
N SER A 40 -0.42 12.24 6.13
CA SER A 40 -0.68 11.42 7.32
C SER A 40 -0.81 9.93 7.00
N VAL A 41 -0.94 9.55 5.74
CA VAL A 41 -0.92 8.14 5.30
C VAL A 41 0.42 7.44 5.52
N MET A 42 1.49 8.21 5.77
CA MET A 42 2.84 7.73 6.05
C MET A 42 3.18 7.77 7.54
N ASP A 43 2.26 8.23 8.40
CA ASP A 43 2.51 8.31 9.83
C ASP A 43 2.75 6.91 10.43
N PRO A 44 3.60 6.79 11.46
CA PRO A 44 3.84 5.51 12.12
C PRO A 44 2.55 4.91 12.68
N THR A 45 2.37 3.60 12.50
CA THR A 45 1.23 2.84 13.01
C THR A 45 1.63 1.98 14.23
N PRO A 46 0.69 1.69 15.14
CA PRO A 46 0.96 0.80 16.29
C PRO A 46 1.20 -0.66 15.89
N ARG A 47 0.76 -1.07 14.70
CA ARG A 47 0.99 -2.38 14.10
C ARG A 47 2.06 -2.29 13.00
N ALA A 48 2.69 -3.41 12.66
CA ALA A 48 3.59 -3.48 11.51
C ALA A 48 2.77 -3.37 10.20
N THR A 49 2.79 -2.20 9.58
CA THR A 49 1.98 -1.86 8.41
C THR A 49 2.87 -1.60 7.20
N ILE A 50 2.45 -2.07 6.03
CA ILE A 50 3.00 -1.68 4.74
C ILE A 50 2.00 -0.74 4.04
N THR A 51 2.50 0.36 3.48
CA THR A 51 1.71 1.34 2.73
C THR A 51 2.30 1.47 1.33
N LEU A 52 1.52 1.10 0.29
CA LEU A 52 1.89 1.27 -1.11
C LEU A 52 1.13 2.48 -1.67
N ILE A 53 1.86 3.39 -2.32
CA ILE A 53 1.31 4.67 -2.80
C ILE A 53 1.65 4.85 -4.28
N SER A 54 0.67 5.29 -5.07
CA SER A 54 0.86 5.68 -6.48
C SER A 54 -0.04 6.86 -6.85
N CYS A 55 0.24 7.50 -8.00
CA CYS A 55 -0.63 8.52 -8.56
C CYS A 55 -1.96 7.92 -9.06
N TYR A 56 -3.04 8.69 -8.98
CA TYR A 56 -4.38 8.30 -9.41
C TYR A 56 -5.21 9.55 -9.80
N PRO A 57 -6.23 9.46 -10.67
CA PRO A 57 -6.49 8.38 -11.63
C PRO A 57 -5.38 8.26 -12.66
N TYR A 58 -5.31 7.11 -13.33
CA TYR A 58 -4.27 6.83 -14.32
C TYR A 58 -4.14 7.94 -15.38
N LEU A 59 -2.94 8.49 -15.56
CA LEU A 59 -2.60 9.60 -16.48
C LEU A 59 -3.20 10.97 -16.13
N ILE A 60 -3.95 11.08 -15.04
CA ILE A 60 -4.55 12.32 -14.55
C ILE A 60 -3.79 12.81 -13.29
N ASP A 61 -3.42 11.89 -12.40
CA ASP A 61 -2.50 12.09 -11.27
C ASP A 61 -2.90 13.18 -10.25
N THR A 62 -4.18 13.54 -10.22
CA THR A 62 -4.76 14.56 -9.30
C THR A 62 -4.87 14.10 -7.86
N GLU A 63 -4.87 12.80 -7.63
CA GLU A 63 -5.05 12.14 -6.34
C GLU A 63 -3.94 11.09 -6.13
N ARG A 64 -3.98 10.42 -4.98
CA ARG A 64 -3.12 9.28 -4.68
C ARG A 64 -3.97 8.08 -4.31
N ILE A 65 -3.61 6.93 -4.87
CA ILE A 65 -4.11 5.63 -4.38
C ILE A 65 -3.17 5.13 -3.30
N VAL A 66 -3.75 4.74 -2.16
CA VAL A 66 -3.05 4.24 -0.99
C VAL A 66 -3.61 2.87 -0.65
N VAL A 67 -2.76 1.84 -0.73
CA VAL A 67 -3.08 0.48 -0.28
C VAL A 67 -2.33 0.21 1.01
N SER A 68 -3.04 -0.23 2.04
CA SER A 68 -2.46 -0.59 3.34
C SER A 68 -2.56 -2.09 3.56
N GLY A 69 -1.55 -2.67 4.21
CA GLY A 69 -1.55 -4.06 4.66
C GLY A 69 -0.85 -4.24 5.99
N GLU A 70 -1.19 -5.29 6.72
CA GLU A 70 -0.63 -5.60 8.05
C GLU A 70 0.17 -6.91 7.99
N LEU A 71 1.28 -6.96 8.73
CA LEU A 71 2.16 -8.14 8.78
C LEU A 71 1.40 -9.35 9.34
N VAL A 72 1.50 -10.48 8.64
CA VAL A 72 0.92 -11.76 9.06
C VAL A 72 1.96 -12.86 9.24
N ASP A 73 3.13 -12.74 8.60
CA ASP A 73 4.25 -13.69 8.75
C ASP A 73 5.59 -13.01 8.49
N SER A 74 6.67 -13.46 9.17
CA SER A 74 8.00 -12.83 9.09
C SER A 74 9.16 -13.80 9.29
#